data_AF-A0A5C2SAJ0-F1
#
_entry.id   AF-A0A5C2SAJ0-F1
#
_cell.length_a   1.000
_cell.length_b   1.000
_cell.length_c   1.000
_cell.angle_alpha   90.00
_cell.angle_beta   90.00
_cell.angle_gamma   90.00
#
_symmetry.space_group_name_H-M   'P 1'
#
loop_
_entity.id
_entity.type
_entity.pdbx_description
1 polymer ?
#
loop_
_entity_poly.entity_id
_entity_poly.type
_entity_poly.pdbx_seq_one_letter_code
_entity_poly.pdbx_strand_id
1 'polypeptide(L)'
;MPPKKQQQASGSKVKDDKTFGMKNKNRSAKVQKEVATIQKQQSLAGKSRATLEKEKEKAAREKAKLEEEKRKKEEAALLKPVQTQKIPFGVDPKTVLCVFFKAGTCEKGSKCKFSHDINVGRKVEKKNLYEDSREDKMKDTMENWDEEKLRKVVLSKGGNPRTTTDIVCKFFIQAIETEKYGWFWECPNGENCHYRHALPPGFVLKSQKKALEDAEKANTISLEEFLEVERHKLGTNLTPVTPESFAKWKRTRMDKKLAEEEALKKAKDDKHAAGKSSGMSGRDLFTYNPEWFEDDEEPEEDWDLAKYRKEQEEEDRAAEEERIRQLQLNGVESVEVAADDADGGTA
;
A
#
# COMPACT_ATOMS: atom_id res chain seq x y z
N MET A 1 6.59 -70.68 -25.26
CA MET A 1 6.84 -70.21 -23.87
C MET A 1 7.52 -68.86 -23.93
N PRO A 2 6.88 -67.75 -23.52
CA PRO A 2 7.49 -66.43 -23.51
C PRO A 2 8.28 -66.19 -22.20
N PRO A 3 9.45 -65.52 -22.24
CA PRO A 3 10.22 -65.24 -21.03
C PRO A 3 9.62 -64.07 -20.24
N LYS A 4 9.68 -64.22 -18.91
CA LYS A 4 9.02 -63.42 -17.88
C LYS A 4 9.65 -62.03 -17.76
N LYS A 5 8.84 -60.99 -18.00
CA LYS A 5 9.22 -59.57 -17.87
C LYS A 5 9.31 -59.21 -16.37
N GLN A 6 10.52 -58.98 -15.86
CA GLN A 6 10.75 -58.38 -14.55
C GLN A 6 10.29 -56.92 -14.56
N GLN A 7 9.39 -56.57 -13.64
CA GLN A 7 8.97 -55.19 -13.39
C GLN A 7 10.07 -54.47 -12.61
N GLN A 8 10.63 -53.41 -13.19
CA GLN A 8 11.44 -52.43 -12.47
C GLN A 8 10.52 -51.59 -11.59
N ALA A 9 10.74 -51.63 -10.27
CA ALA A 9 10.08 -50.75 -9.32
C ALA A 9 10.52 -49.29 -9.55
N SER A 10 9.57 -48.43 -9.91
CA SER A 10 9.76 -46.98 -9.99
C SER A 10 9.82 -46.39 -8.57
N GLY A 11 11.02 -46.35 -8.00
CA GLY A 11 11.27 -45.65 -6.74
C GLY A 11 11.31 -44.14 -6.93
N SER A 12 10.16 -43.47 -7.03
CA SER A 12 10.08 -42.03 -6.80
C SER A 12 10.18 -41.76 -5.31
N LYS A 13 11.40 -41.79 -4.76
CA LYS A 13 11.66 -41.28 -3.42
C LYS A 13 11.30 -39.80 -3.42
N VAL A 14 10.20 -39.45 -2.76
CA VAL A 14 9.75 -38.07 -2.54
C VAL A 14 10.94 -37.30 -2.00
N LYS A 15 11.40 -36.28 -2.73
CA LYS A 15 12.48 -35.41 -2.25
C LYS A 15 11.94 -34.71 -0.99
N ASP A 16 12.55 -34.99 0.15
CA ASP A 16 12.12 -34.45 1.44
C ASP A 16 12.00 -32.92 1.37
N ASP A 17 10.79 -32.41 1.63
CA ASP A 17 10.50 -30.99 1.63
C ASP A 17 11.18 -30.33 2.84
N LYS A 18 12.37 -29.77 2.59
CA LYS A 18 13.16 -29.03 3.59
C LYS A 18 12.44 -27.81 4.17
N THR A 19 11.26 -27.44 3.67
CA THR A 19 10.42 -26.35 4.20
C THR A 19 9.25 -26.83 5.07
N PHE A 20 9.03 -28.15 5.20
CA PHE A 20 7.86 -28.72 5.87
C PHE A 20 7.75 -28.34 7.37
N GLY A 21 8.87 -28.23 8.09
CA GLY A 21 8.87 -27.84 9.51
C GLY A 21 8.75 -26.32 9.79
N MET A 22 8.94 -25.48 8.77
CA MET A 22 8.92 -24.01 8.92
C MET A 22 7.57 -23.38 8.58
N LYS A 23 6.67 -24.14 7.93
CA LYS A 23 5.36 -23.66 7.48
C LYS A 23 4.39 -23.32 8.62
N ASN A 24 4.57 -23.89 9.82
CA ASN A 24 3.78 -23.55 11.02
C ASN A 24 4.26 -22.25 11.72
N LYS A 25 5.36 -21.63 11.25
CA LYS A 25 5.92 -20.35 11.75
C LYS A 25 5.94 -19.26 10.68
N ASN A 26 5.09 -19.37 9.66
CA ASN A 26 4.98 -18.48 8.49
C ASN A 26 4.49 -17.04 8.79
N ARG A 27 4.35 -16.65 10.06
CA ARG A 27 3.96 -15.29 10.46
C ARG A 27 5.14 -14.30 10.50
N SER A 28 6.38 -14.78 10.59
CA SER A 28 7.57 -13.92 10.62
C SER A 28 8.11 -13.67 9.22
N ALA A 29 8.30 -12.40 8.87
CA ALA A 29 8.89 -11.99 7.59
C ALA A 29 10.28 -12.60 7.33
N LYS A 30 11.02 -12.95 8.39
CA LYS A 30 12.32 -13.63 8.29
C LYS A 30 12.17 -15.09 7.86
N VAL A 31 11.19 -15.80 8.42
CA VAL A 31 10.87 -17.19 8.07
C VAL A 31 10.34 -17.28 6.63
N GLN A 32 9.53 -16.31 6.21
CA GLN A 32 9.05 -16.24 4.83
C GLN A 32 10.20 -16.05 3.82
N LYS A 33 11.16 -15.17 4.12
CA LYS A 33 12.36 -14.96 3.28
C LYS A 33 13.24 -16.20 3.22
N GLU A 34 13.37 -16.92 4.32
CA GLU A 34 14.17 -18.15 4.39
C GLU A 34 13.52 -19.29 3.60
N VAL A 35 12.20 -19.47 3.72
CA VAL A 35 11.42 -20.42 2.91
C VAL A 35 11.53 -20.08 1.42
N ALA A 36 11.43 -18.80 1.04
CA ALA A 36 11.60 -18.36 -0.35
C ALA A 36 13.01 -18.64 -0.88
N THR A 37 14.04 -18.47 -0.04
CA THR A 37 15.44 -18.76 -0.40
C THR A 37 15.66 -20.26 -0.59
N ILE A 38 15.13 -21.11 0.30
CA ILE A 38 15.20 -22.56 0.19
C ILE A 38 14.46 -23.06 -1.05
N GLN A 39 13.27 -22.52 -1.34
CA GLN A 39 12.50 -22.86 -2.55
C GLN A 39 13.23 -22.43 -3.83
N LYS A 40 13.86 -21.26 -3.85
CA LYS A 40 14.68 -20.78 -4.97
C LYS A 40 15.93 -21.64 -5.16
N GLN A 41 16.56 -22.08 -4.08
CA GLN A 41 17.72 -22.97 -4.14
C GLN A 41 17.31 -24.37 -4.64
N GLN A 42 16.16 -24.88 -4.21
CA GLN A 42 15.60 -26.16 -4.69
C GLN A 42 15.18 -26.11 -6.16
N SER A 43 14.64 -24.99 -6.64
CA SER A 43 14.24 -24.86 -8.06
C SER A 43 15.43 -24.71 -9.01
N LEU A 44 16.55 -24.21 -8.52
CA LEU A 44 17.83 -24.16 -9.22
C LEU A 44 18.61 -25.48 -9.11
N ALA A 45 18.40 -26.26 -8.05
CA ALA A 45 19.06 -27.54 -7.85
C ALA A 45 18.55 -28.60 -8.85
N GLY A 46 19.39 -28.92 -9.84
CA GLY A 46 19.14 -29.97 -10.84
C GLY A 46 18.83 -29.47 -12.25
N LYS A 47 18.78 -28.15 -12.47
CA LYS A 47 18.68 -27.58 -13.81
C LYS A 47 20.08 -27.16 -14.31
N SER A 48 20.48 -27.66 -15.47
CA SER A 48 21.70 -27.22 -16.13
C SER A 48 21.61 -25.75 -16.53
N ARG A 49 22.74 -25.05 -16.63
CA ARG A 49 22.79 -23.64 -17.06
C ARG A 49 22.10 -23.41 -18.41
N ALA A 50 22.29 -24.35 -19.34
CA ALA A 50 21.65 -24.34 -20.65
C ALA A 50 20.12 -24.48 -20.61
N THR A 51 19.57 -25.20 -19.62
CA THR A 51 18.11 -25.31 -19.44
C THR A 51 17.49 -24.05 -18.83
N LEU A 52 18.21 -23.37 -17.93
CA LEU A 52 17.77 -22.11 -17.33
C LEU A 52 17.78 -20.96 -18.36
N GLU A 53 18.77 -20.92 -19.24
CA GLU A 53 18.86 -19.93 -20.32
C GLU A 53 17.71 -20.11 -21.33
N LYS A 54 17.40 -21.37 -21.72
CA LYS A 54 16.25 -21.68 -22.59
C LYS A 54 14.88 -21.37 -21.97
N GLU A 55 14.71 -21.56 -20.66
CA GLU A 55 13.46 -21.19 -19.97
C GLU A 55 13.29 -19.66 -19.89
N LYS A 56 14.37 -18.92 -19.63
CA LYS A 56 14.36 -17.44 -19.61
C LYS A 56 14.09 -16.84 -20.98
N GLU A 57 14.66 -17.41 -22.04
CA GLU A 57 14.41 -16.97 -23.41
C GLU A 57 12.95 -17.18 -23.83
N LYS A 58 12.35 -18.32 -23.45
CA LYS A 58 10.92 -18.59 -23.69
C LYS A 58 10.01 -17.61 -22.94
N ALA A 59 10.32 -17.34 -21.67
CA ALA A 59 9.56 -16.37 -20.86
C ALA A 59 9.70 -14.93 -21.39
N ALA A 60 10.89 -14.54 -21.86
CA ALA A 60 11.10 -13.24 -22.49
C ALA A 60 10.32 -13.10 -23.80
N ARG A 61 10.28 -14.16 -24.62
CA ARG A 61 9.51 -14.19 -25.88
C ARG A 61 8.00 -14.15 -25.65
N GLU A 62 7.50 -14.82 -24.61
CA GLU A 62 6.08 -14.77 -24.26
C GLU A 62 5.68 -13.39 -23.71
N LYS A 63 6.53 -12.77 -22.88
CA LYS A 63 6.32 -11.41 -22.40
C LYS A 63 6.32 -10.39 -23.54
N ALA A 64 7.24 -10.50 -24.49
CA ALA A 64 7.29 -9.63 -25.66
C ALA A 64 6.04 -9.75 -26.54
N LYS A 65 5.50 -10.98 -26.72
CA LYS A 65 4.24 -11.19 -27.45
C LYS A 65 3.04 -10.55 -26.75
N LEU A 66 2.95 -10.70 -25.42
CA LEU A 66 1.88 -10.09 -24.62
C LEU A 66 1.93 -8.56 -24.66
N GLU A 67 3.14 -7.99 -24.67
CA GLU A 67 3.32 -6.54 -24.76
C GLU A 67 2.98 -6.01 -26.17
N GLU A 68 3.34 -6.75 -27.22
CA GLU A 68 2.95 -6.43 -28.60
C GLU A 68 1.42 -6.54 -28.80
N GLU A 69 0.77 -7.54 -28.20
CA GLU A 69 -0.69 -7.69 -28.25
C GLU A 69 -1.40 -6.54 -27.51
N LYS A 70 -0.89 -6.13 -26.35
CA LYS A 70 -1.40 -4.95 -25.63
C LYS A 70 -1.23 -3.68 -26.45
N ARG A 71 -0.07 -3.48 -27.06
CA ARG A 71 0.19 -2.29 -27.89
C ARG A 71 -0.72 -2.27 -29.13
N LYS A 72 -0.95 -3.41 -29.79
CA LYS A 72 -1.93 -3.53 -30.89
C LYS A 72 -3.36 -3.24 -30.43
N LYS A 73 -3.74 -3.64 -29.22
CA LYS A 73 -5.07 -3.34 -28.65
C LYS A 73 -5.24 -1.86 -28.34
N GLU A 74 -4.17 -1.19 -27.89
CA GLU A 74 -4.14 0.26 -27.68
C GLU A 74 -4.19 1.02 -29.01
N GLU A 75 -3.40 0.61 -30.01
CA GLU A 75 -3.43 1.17 -31.37
C GLU A 75 -4.81 0.99 -32.04
N ALA A 76 -5.44 -0.18 -31.87
CA ALA A 76 -6.79 -0.45 -32.38
C ALA A 76 -7.88 0.36 -31.63
N ALA A 77 -7.65 0.72 -30.37
CA ALA A 77 -8.55 1.60 -29.62
C ALA A 77 -8.45 3.06 -30.10
N LEU A 78 -7.25 3.50 -30.51
CA LEU A 78 -6.99 4.84 -31.04
C LEU A 78 -7.56 5.01 -32.46
N LEU A 79 -7.53 3.97 -33.28
CA LEU A 79 -8.01 3.97 -34.67
C LEU A 79 -9.53 3.72 -34.83
N LYS A 80 -10.33 3.83 -33.75
CA LYS A 80 -11.79 3.69 -33.86
C LYS A 80 -12.36 4.82 -34.72
N PRO A 81 -13.01 4.51 -35.86
CA PRO A 81 -13.55 5.53 -36.75
C PRO A 81 -14.67 6.31 -36.07
N VAL A 82 -14.67 7.63 -36.27
CA VAL A 82 -15.70 8.55 -35.78
C VAL A 82 -17.08 8.10 -36.29
N GLN A 83 -17.91 7.56 -35.40
CA GLN A 83 -19.26 7.12 -35.78
C GLN A 83 -20.19 8.31 -35.99
N THR A 84 -20.51 8.59 -37.25
CA THR A 84 -21.56 9.55 -37.61
C THR A 84 -22.94 8.91 -37.42
N GLN A 85 -23.74 9.42 -36.49
CA GLN A 85 -25.12 8.96 -36.29
C GLN A 85 -26.01 9.36 -37.48
N LYS A 86 -26.44 8.38 -38.28
CA LYS A 86 -27.44 8.58 -39.34
C LYS A 86 -28.84 8.46 -38.75
N ILE A 87 -29.66 9.50 -38.96
CA ILE A 87 -31.04 9.54 -38.48
C ILE A 87 -31.95 9.24 -39.68
N PRO A 88 -32.93 8.33 -39.56
CA PRO A 88 -33.92 8.10 -40.60
C PRO A 88 -34.80 9.35 -40.81
N PHE A 89 -35.26 9.55 -42.05
CA PHE A 89 -36.04 10.73 -42.43
C PHE A 89 -37.36 10.79 -41.65
N GLY A 90 -37.66 11.95 -41.04
CA GLY A 90 -38.89 12.19 -40.25
C GLY A 90 -38.74 12.09 -38.73
N VAL A 91 -37.55 11.79 -38.19
CA VAL A 91 -37.29 11.80 -36.74
C VAL A 91 -36.45 13.02 -36.36
N ASP A 92 -36.94 13.81 -35.40
CA ASP A 92 -36.23 15.00 -34.93
C ASP A 92 -34.89 14.61 -34.27
N PRO A 93 -33.76 15.19 -34.69
CA PRO A 93 -32.43 14.84 -34.17
C PRO A 93 -32.28 14.98 -32.66
N LYS A 94 -33.03 15.90 -32.04
CA LYS A 94 -33.05 16.11 -30.58
C LYS A 94 -33.81 15.01 -29.82
N THR A 95 -34.55 14.14 -30.50
CA THR A 95 -35.19 12.97 -29.86
C THR A 95 -34.26 11.76 -29.82
N VAL A 96 -33.05 11.88 -30.35
CA VAL A 96 -32.04 10.82 -30.37
C VAL A 96 -30.89 11.22 -29.45
N LEU A 97 -30.48 10.30 -28.57
CA LEU A 97 -29.35 10.49 -27.67
C LEU A 97 -28.04 10.63 -28.46
N CYS A 98 -27.26 11.66 -28.16
CA CYS A 98 -25.96 11.91 -28.78
C CYS A 98 -24.96 10.79 -28.45
N VAL A 99 -24.37 10.15 -29.47
CA VAL A 99 -23.34 9.11 -29.27
C VAL A 99 -22.07 9.68 -28.65
N PHE A 100 -21.68 10.90 -29.02
CA PHE A 100 -20.52 11.56 -28.42
C PHE A 100 -20.77 11.95 -26.96
N PHE A 101 -22.01 12.31 -26.60
CA PHE A 101 -22.36 12.59 -25.21
C PHE A 101 -22.38 11.31 -24.38
N LYS A 102 -22.91 10.22 -24.94
CA LYS A 102 -22.85 8.89 -24.35
C LYS A 102 -21.41 8.40 -24.17
N ALA A 103 -20.49 8.79 -25.06
CA ALA A 103 -19.06 8.49 -24.97
C ALA A 103 -18.26 9.51 -24.12
N GLY A 104 -18.90 10.57 -23.62
CA GLY A 104 -18.25 11.62 -22.82
C GLY A 104 -17.37 12.61 -23.60
N THR A 105 -17.38 12.57 -24.94
CA THR A 105 -16.52 13.38 -25.82
C THR A 105 -17.32 14.42 -26.61
N CYS A 106 -18.50 14.83 -26.12
CA CYS A 106 -19.32 15.82 -26.83
C CYS A 106 -18.93 17.26 -26.46
N GLU A 107 -18.19 17.92 -27.35
CA GLU A 107 -17.79 19.33 -27.19
C GLU A 107 -18.94 20.32 -27.45
N LYS A 108 -20.07 19.85 -28.02
CA LYS A 108 -21.17 20.71 -28.49
C LYS A 108 -22.15 21.12 -27.39
N GLY A 109 -22.03 20.56 -26.18
CA GLY A 109 -22.83 20.94 -25.01
C GLY A 109 -24.34 21.04 -25.29
N SER A 110 -24.99 22.08 -24.77
CA SER A 110 -26.43 22.34 -24.95
C SER A 110 -26.84 22.71 -26.39
N LYS A 111 -25.88 23.03 -27.26
CA LYS A 111 -26.12 23.34 -28.69
C LYS A 111 -25.99 22.11 -29.58
N CYS A 112 -25.79 20.92 -29.01
CA CYS A 112 -25.71 19.69 -29.76
C CYS A 112 -27.00 19.43 -30.54
N LYS A 113 -26.87 18.95 -31.79
CA LYS A 113 -28.00 18.56 -32.65
C LYS A 113 -28.78 17.38 -32.07
N PHE A 114 -28.14 16.59 -31.21
CA PHE A 114 -28.66 15.40 -30.55
C PHE A 114 -28.88 15.65 -29.06
N SER A 115 -29.82 14.94 -28.43
CA SER A 115 -30.12 15.14 -27.00
C SER A 115 -29.00 14.64 -26.09
N HIS A 116 -28.80 15.37 -24.99
CA HIS A 116 -27.93 15.03 -23.87
C HIS A 116 -28.71 14.53 -22.65
N ASP A 117 -30.00 14.26 -22.80
CA ASP A 117 -30.79 13.64 -21.74
C ASP A 117 -30.71 12.11 -21.87
N ILE A 118 -30.03 11.49 -20.90
CA ILE A 118 -29.83 10.03 -20.81
C ILE A 118 -31.17 9.27 -20.82
N ASN A 119 -32.27 9.91 -20.41
CA ASN A 119 -33.59 9.29 -20.37
C ASN A 119 -34.22 9.10 -21.74
N VAL A 120 -33.82 9.90 -22.74
CA VAL A 120 -34.35 9.80 -24.11
C VAL A 120 -33.91 8.48 -24.79
N GLY A 121 -32.82 7.87 -24.32
CA GLY A 121 -32.35 6.55 -24.78
C GLY A 121 -33.04 5.34 -24.14
N ARG A 122 -33.87 5.53 -23.10
CA ARG A 122 -34.64 4.43 -22.51
C ARG A 122 -35.83 4.11 -23.41
N LYS A 123 -35.61 3.24 -24.39
CA LYS A 123 -36.72 2.53 -25.03
C LYS A 123 -37.38 1.68 -23.96
N VAL A 124 -38.45 2.18 -23.36
CA VAL A 124 -39.40 1.33 -22.64
C VAL A 124 -39.93 0.38 -23.71
N GLU A 125 -39.62 -0.89 -23.62
CA GLU A 125 -40.14 -1.89 -24.55
C GLU A 125 -41.66 -1.77 -24.55
N LYS A 126 -42.23 -1.48 -25.73
CA LYS A 126 -43.67 -1.40 -25.90
C LYS A 126 -44.21 -2.79 -25.64
N LYS A 127 -44.73 -2.98 -24.43
CA LYS A 127 -45.36 -4.23 -24.02
C LYS A 127 -46.49 -4.54 -25.01
N ASN A 128 -46.40 -5.67 -25.70
CA ASN A 128 -47.45 -6.13 -26.61
C ASN A 128 -48.76 -6.22 -25.84
N LEU A 129 -49.80 -5.52 -26.29
CA LEU A 129 -51.12 -5.50 -25.63
C LEU A 129 -51.79 -6.90 -25.62
N TYR A 130 -51.37 -7.78 -26.51
CA TYR A 130 -51.94 -9.11 -26.73
C TYR A 130 -51.12 -10.26 -26.10
N GLU A 131 -49.95 -9.97 -25.52
CA GLU A 131 -49.16 -10.97 -24.79
C GLU A 131 -49.39 -10.77 -23.27
N ASP A 132 -50.18 -11.67 -22.67
CA ASP A 132 -50.45 -11.60 -21.23
C ASP A 132 -49.22 -12.04 -20.43
N SER A 133 -48.40 -11.07 -20.06
CA SER A 133 -47.23 -11.26 -19.19
C SER A 133 -47.52 -11.88 -17.81
N ARG A 134 -48.78 -12.19 -17.47
CA ARG A 134 -49.12 -12.92 -16.24
C ARG A 134 -48.59 -14.36 -16.25
N GLU A 135 -48.56 -15.04 -17.40
CA GLU A 135 -48.05 -16.42 -17.46
C GLU A 135 -46.54 -16.49 -17.18
N ASP A 136 -45.74 -15.61 -17.76
CA ASP A 136 -44.30 -15.57 -17.51
C ASP A 136 -43.96 -15.13 -16.09
N LYS A 137 -44.76 -14.23 -15.51
CA LYS A 137 -44.62 -13.82 -14.10
C LYS A 137 -45.04 -14.89 -13.10
N MET A 138 -46.00 -15.75 -13.44
CA MET A 138 -46.39 -16.90 -12.60
C MET A 138 -45.33 -18.02 -12.64
N LYS A 139 -44.59 -18.16 -13.75
CA LYS A 139 -43.46 -19.09 -13.87
C LYS A 139 -42.19 -18.58 -13.19
N ASP A 140 -42.10 -17.28 -12.92
CA ASP A 140 -40.96 -16.63 -12.25
C ASP A 140 -41.08 -16.66 -10.71
N THR A 141 -41.32 -17.85 -10.15
CA THR A 141 -41.31 -18.10 -8.71
C THR A 141 -39.89 -18.13 -8.15
N MET A 142 -39.75 -17.78 -6.87
CA MET A 142 -38.46 -17.58 -6.17
C MET A 142 -37.55 -18.83 -6.17
N GLU A 143 -38.11 -20.02 -6.41
CA GLU A 143 -37.40 -21.29 -6.56
C GLU A 143 -36.59 -21.39 -7.87
N ASN A 144 -36.98 -20.67 -8.92
CA ASN A 144 -36.28 -20.65 -10.22
C ASN A 144 -35.26 -19.51 -10.32
N TRP A 145 -34.98 -18.81 -9.22
CA TRP A 145 -34.03 -17.70 -9.21
C TRP A 145 -32.64 -18.19 -8.85
N ASP A 146 -31.73 -18.14 -9.82
CA ASP A 146 -30.31 -18.31 -9.56
C ASP A 146 -29.80 -17.24 -8.57
N GLU A 147 -28.74 -17.56 -7.82
CA GLU A 147 -28.20 -16.68 -6.78
C GLU A 147 -27.80 -15.28 -7.32
N GLU A 148 -27.40 -15.19 -8.59
CA GLU A 148 -27.09 -13.91 -9.23
C GLU A 148 -28.36 -13.06 -9.47
N LYS A 149 -29.48 -13.69 -9.85
CA LYS A 149 -30.78 -13.02 -10.01
C LYS A 149 -31.33 -12.60 -8.65
N LEU A 150 -31.16 -13.44 -7.62
CA LEU A 150 -31.49 -13.13 -6.24
C LEU A 150 -30.70 -11.90 -5.74
N ARG A 151 -29.38 -11.86 -5.98
CA ARG A 151 -28.53 -10.71 -5.63
C ARG A 151 -28.95 -9.44 -6.35
N LYS A 152 -29.29 -9.49 -7.64
CA LYS A 152 -29.79 -8.32 -8.39
C LYS A 152 -31.12 -7.81 -7.86
N VAL A 153 -32.06 -8.70 -7.50
CA VAL A 153 -33.34 -8.28 -6.91
C VAL A 153 -33.14 -7.69 -5.52
N VAL A 154 -32.28 -8.28 -4.68
CA VAL A 154 -31.93 -7.73 -3.35
C VAL A 154 -31.24 -6.37 -3.47
N LEU A 155 -30.32 -6.21 -4.42
CA LEU A 155 -29.64 -4.92 -4.68
C LEU A 155 -30.58 -3.86 -5.26
N SER A 156 -31.61 -4.27 -6.00
CA SER A 156 -32.61 -3.36 -6.57
C SER A 156 -33.72 -2.97 -5.59
N LYS A 157 -34.10 -3.87 -4.66
CA LYS A 157 -35.09 -3.61 -3.61
C LYS A 157 -34.46 -2.89 -2.41
N GLY A 158 -33.25 -3.28 -2.04
CA GLY A 158 -32.42 -2.56 -1.09
C GLY A 158 -31.73 -1.42 -1.82
N GLY A 159 -32.47 -0.32 -2.03
CA GLY A 159 -31.90 0.90 -2.63
C GLY A 159 -30.55 1.23 -2.02
N ASN A 160 -29.58 1.57 -2.89
CA ASN A 160 -28.17 1.77 -2.57
C ASN A 160 -28.00 2.38 -1.17
N PRO A 161 -27.67 1.58 -0.13
CA PRO A 161 -27.64 2.05 1.24
C PRO A 161 -26.66 3.22 1.29
N ARG A 162 -27.07 4.34 1.89
CA ARG A 162 -26.16 5.50 2.07
C ARG A 162 -24.89 4.94 2.66
N THR A 163 -23.77 5.17 1.99
CA THR A 163 -22.47 4.55 2.23
C THR A 163 -22.16 4.54 3.73
N THR A 164 -22.47 3.45 4.40
CA THR A 164 -22.08 3.24 5.79
C THR A 164 -20.58 3.03 5.71
N THR A 165 -19.83 3.88 6.39
CA THR A 165 -18.37 3.74 6.43
C THR A 165 -18.02 2.41 7.08
N ASP A 166 -16.97 1.75 6.59
CA ASP A 166 -16.43 0.52 7.20
C ASP A 166 -15.84 0.76 8.61
N ILE A 167 -15.80 2.03 9.03
CA ILE A 167 -15.39 2.47 10.35
C ILE A 167 -16.51 2.13 11.35
N VAL A 168 -16.12 1.46 12.43
CA VAL A 168 -17.01 1.06 13.51
C VAL A 168 -17.42 2.27 14.35
N CYS A 169 -18.69 2.35 14.74
CA CYS A 169 -19.18 3.44 15.59
C CYS A 169 -18.49 3.45 16.97
N LYS A 170 -18.01 4.60 17.41
CA LYS A 170 -17.36 4.76 18.72
C LYS A 170 -18.30 4.40 19.88
N PHE A 171 -19.57 4.82 19.80
CA PHE A 171 -20.56 4.52 20.83
C PHE A 171 -20.89 3.03 20.91
N PHE A 172 -20.80 2.33 19.77
CA PHE A 172 -20.96 0.88 19.72
C PHE A 172 -19.80 0.16 20.40
N ILE A 173 -18.55 0.57 20.15
CA ILE A 173 -17.39 0.02 20.87
C ILE A 173 -17.52 0.26 22.37
N GLN A 174 -17.93 1.46 22.80
CA GLN A 174 -18.16 1.77 24.21
C GLN A 174 -19.29 0.95 24.84
N ALA A 175 -20.38 0.70 24.10
CA ALA A 175 -21.50 -0.10 24.59
C ALA A 175 -21.11 -1.56 24.79
N ILE A 176 -20.29 -2.12 23.91
CA ILE A 176 -19.78 -3.49 24.05
C ILE A 176 -18.72 -3.55 25.17
N GLU A 177 -17.82 -2.57 25.27
CA GLU A 177 -16.83 -2.49 26.37
C GLU A 177 -17.50 -2.35 27.74
N THR A 178 -18.68 -1.72 27.80
CA THR A 178 -19.47 -1.59 29.03
C THR A 178 -20.53 -2.67 29.20
N GLU A 179 -20.57 -3.68 28.32
CA GLU A 179 -21.56 -4.78 28.32
C GLU A 179 -23.03 -4.31 28.27
N LYS A 180 -23.28 -3.06 27.86
CA LYS A 180 -24.62 -2.46 27.73
C LYS A 180 -25.22 -2.63 26.34
N TYR A 181 -24.51 -3.33 25.46
CA TYR A 181 -25.01 -3.68 24.13
C TYR A 181 -26.02 -4.83 24.25
N GLY A 182 -27.27 -4.59 23.89
CA GLY A 182 -28.36 -5.57 24.01
C GLY A 182 -29.58 -5.19 23.16
N TRP A 183 -30.68 -5.93 23.34
CA TRP A 183 -31.90 -5.83 22.53
C TRP A 183 -32.50 -4.41 22.46
N PHE A 184 -32.28 -3.57 23.47
CA PHE A 184 -32.77 -2.20 23.53
C PHE A 184 -31.67 -1.13 23.35
N TRP A 185 -30.48 -1.53 22.87
CA TRP A 185 -29.40 -0.57 22.66
C TRP A 185 -29.56 0.15 21.32
N GLU A 186 -29.84 1.44 21.39
CA GLU A 186 -29.85 2.34 20.24
C GLU A 186 -28.60 3.21 20.26
N CYS A 187 -28.03 3.45 19.08
CA CYS A 187 -26.88 4.35 18.97
C CYS A 187 -27.33 5.78 19.28
N PRO A 188 -26.60 6.56 20.10
CA PRO A 188 -26.88 7.97 20.33
C PRO A 188 -26.90 8.83 19.05
N ASN A 189 -26.30 8.34 17.96
CA ASN A 189 -26.32 8.96 16.64
C ASN A 189 -27.55 8.56 15.78
N GLY A 190 -28.49 7.82 16.36
CA GLY A 190 -29.72 7.34 15.74
C GLY A 190 -29.54 6.15 14.79
N GLU A 191 -30.64 5.75 14.15
CA GLU A 191 -30.70 4.66 13.15
C GLU A 191 -29.89 4.97 11.88
N ASN A 192 -29.63 6.25 11.60
CA ASN A 192 -28.85 6.72 10.45
C ASN A 192 -27.38 7.02 10.80
N CYS A 193 -26.81 6.36 11.82
CA CYS A 193 -25.40 6.50 12.14
C CYS A 193 -24.53 6.20 10.89
N HIS A 194 -23.62 7.11 10.56
CA HIS A 194 -22.72 6.97 9.40
C HIS A 194 -21.70 5.83 9.56
N TYR A 195 -21.54 5.33 10.79
CA TYR A 195 -20.57 4.32 11.19
C TYR A 195 -21.24 2.98 11.44
N ARG A 196 -20.53 1.89 11.14
CA ARG A 196 -21.04 0.52 11.24
C ARG A 196 -21.29 0.11 12.70
N HIS A 197 -22.47 -0.44 12.99
CA HIS A 197 -22.85 -1.02 14.29
C HIS A 197 -22.58 -2.54 14.35
N ALA A 198 -21.45 -2.97 13.81
CA ALA A 198 -21.02 -4.37 13.85
C ALA A 198 -19.49 -4.43 13.85
N LEU A 199 -18.94 -5.27 14.73
CA LEU A 199 -17.49 -5.49 14.80
C LEU A 199 -17.00 -6.16 13.52
N PRO A 200 -15.88 -5.70 12.92
CA PRO A 200 -15.24 -6.37 11.80
C PRO A 200 -14.78 -7.78 12.20
N PRO A 201 -14.76 -8.74 11.26
CA PRO A 201 -14.28 -10.09 11.54
C PRO A 201 -12.84 -10.04 12.04
N GLY A 202 -12.59 -10.57 13.23
CA GLY A 202 -11.27 -10.60 13.88
C GLY A 202 -10.95 -9.44 14.82
N PHE A 203 -11.88 -8.51 15.07
CA PHE A 203 -11.69 -7.47 16.10
C PHE A 203 -11.80 -8.06 17.51
N VAL A 204 -10.69 -8.06 18.25
CA VAL A 204 -10.63 -8.50 19.66
C VAL A 204 -10.77 -7.27 20.55
N LEU A 205 -11.69 -7.34 21.53
CA LEU A 205 -11.90 -6.27 22.49
C LEU A 205 -10.65 -6.03 23.34
N LYS A 206 -10.45 -4.79 23.80
CA LYS A 206 -9.34 -4.44 24.69
C LYS A 206 -9.35 -5.25 26.00
N SER A 207 -10.54 -5.51 26.55
CA SER A 207 -10.72 -6.37 27.73
C SER A 207 -10.26 -7.81 27.47
N GLN A 208 -10.66 -8.39 26.33
CA GLN A 208 -10.24 -9.73 25.93
C GLN A 208 -8.74 -9.81 25.64
N LYS A 209 -8.17 -8.79 24.97
CA LYS A 209 -6.72 -8.74 24.72
C LYS A 209 -5.94 -8.70 26.03
N LYS A 210 -6.36 -7.89 27.00
CA LYS A 210 -5.76 -7.84 28.33
C LYS A 210 -5.87 -9.17 29.07
N ALA A 211 -7.03 -9.83 28.98
CA ALA A 211 -7.22 -11.16 29.56
C ALA A 211 -6.30 -12.23 28.94
N LEU A 212 -6.09 -12.18 27.62
CA LEU A 212 -5.13 -13.06 26.94
C LEU A 212 -3.70 -12.76 27.34
N GLU A 213 -3.30 -11.49 27.42
CA GLU A 213 -1.96 -11.08 27.86
C GLU A 213 -1.69 -11.49 29.33
N ASP A 214 -2.69 -11.37 30.21
CA ASP A 214 -2.56 -11.79 31.61
C ASP A 214 -2.56 -13.32 31.74
N ALA A 215 -3.29 -14.04 30.89
CA ALA A 215 -3.19 -15.50 30.79
C ALA A 215 -1.82 -15.94 30.23
N GLU A 216 -1.26 -15.24 29.24
CA GLU A 216 0.09 -15.50 28.73
C GLU A 216 1.15 -15.29 29.81
N LYS A 217 1.04 -14.23 30.62
CA LYS A 217 1.90 -14.01 31.80
C LYS A 217 1.70 -15.07 32.88
N ALA A 218 0.49 -15.57 33.07
CA ALA A 218 0.25 -16.69 33.99
C ALA A 218 0.85 -18.01 33.49
N ASN A 219 0.93 -18.19 32.16
CA ASN A 219 1.52 -19.37 31.52
C ASN A 219 3.05 -19.29 31.38
N THR A 220 3.68 -18.14 31.64
CA THR A 220 5.14 -18.13 31.83
C THR A 220 5.44 -18.84 33.14
N ILE A 221 5.84 -20.11 33.01
CA ILE A 221 6.31 -20.98 34.07
C ILE A 221 7.16 -20.17 35.04
N SER A 222 6.82 -20.22 36.33
CA SER A 222 7.56 -19.47 37.34
C SER A 222 9.01 -19.95 37.35
N LEU A 223 9.94 -19.07 37.73
CA LEU A 223 11.37 -19.40 37.71
C LEU A 223 11.67 -20.65 38.55
N GLU A 224 10.90 -20.86 39.61
CA GLU A 224 10.96 -22.02 40.50
C GLU A 224 10.57 -23.31 39.80
N GLU A 225 9.44 -23.34 39.08
CA GLU A 225 8.96 -24.52 38.35
C GLU A 225 9.91 -24.87 37.19
N PHE A 226 10.49 -23.86 36.53
CA PHE A 226 11.55 -24.08 35.55
C PHE A 226 12.80 -24.71 36.19
N LEU A 227 13.26 -24.20 37.34
CA LEU A 227 14.42 -24.74 38.06
C LEU A 227 14.18 -26.17 38.57
N GLU A 228 12.96 -26.49 39.02
CA GLU A 228 12.62 -27.85 39.45
C GLU A 228 12.63 -28.85 38.29
N VAL A 229 12.11 -28.45 37.13
CA VAL A 229 12.16 -29.26 35.91
C VAL A 229 13.61 -29.46 35.43
N GLU A 230 14.44 -28.42 35.44
CA GLU A 230 15.85 -28.54 35.07
C GLU A 230 16.64 -29.38 36.08
N ARG A 231 16.37 -29.25 37.39
CA ARG A 231 17.00 -30.06 38.43
C ARG A 231 16.68 -31.54 38.26
N HIS A 232 15.45 -31.89 37.91
CA HIS A 232 15.07 -33.28 37.64
C HIS A 232 15.69 -33.83 36.34
N LYS A 233 15.99 -32.95 35.37
CA LYS A 233 16.70 -33.33 34.13
C LYS A 233 18.20 -33.53 34.35
N LEU A 234 18.79 -32.92 35.38
CA LEU A 234 20.18 -33.16 35.75
C LEU A 234 20.33 -34.58 36.32
N GLY A 235 21.06 -35.43 35.60
CA GLY A 235 21.34 -36.81 36.03
C GLY A 235 22.31 -36.89 37.23
N THR A 236 22.70 -38.11 37.58
CA THR A 236 23.53 -38.40 38.78
C THR A 236 25.02 -38.03 38.66
N ASN A 237 25.51 -37.71 37.46
CA ASN A 237 26.91 -37.31 37.23
C ASN A 237 27.10 -35.79 37.40
N LEU A 238 27.12 -35.32 38.64
CA LEU A 238 27.32 -33.90 38.98
C LEU A 238 28.77 -33.65 39.42
N THR A 239 29.39 -32.59 38.91
CA THR A 239 30.70 -32.13 39.37
C THR A 239 30.56 -31.37 40.68
N PRO A 240 31.24 -31.75 41.78
CA PRO A 240 31.18 -31.02 43.03
C PRO A 240 31.79 -29.63 42.87
N VAL A 241 31.15 -28.62 43.47
CA VAL A 241 31.59 -27.23 43.41
C VAL A 241 32.74 -27.00 44.39
N THR A 242 33.95 -27.39 43.97
CA THR A 242 35.21 -27.04 44.64
C THR A 242 35.77 -25.71 44.11
N PRO A 243 36.65 -25.00 44.84
CA PRO A 243 37.25 -23.74 44.36
C PRO A 243 37.93 -23.85 42.99
N GLU A 244 38.58 -24.98 42.72
CA GLU A 244 39.23 -25.26 41.43
C GLU A 244 38.23 -25.46 40.28
N SER A 245 37.14 -26.18 40.54
CA SER A 245 36.07 -26.38 39.55
C SER A 245 35.31 -25.07 39.27
N PHE A 246 35.10 -24.24 40.29
CA PHE A 246 34.48 -22.92 40.16
C PHE A 246 35.37 -21.94 39.39
N ALA A 247 36.68 -21.94 39.61
CA ALA A 247 37.61 -21.10 38.86
C ALA A 247 37.61 -21.46 37.35
N LYS A 248 37.59 -22.76 37.03
CA LYS A 248 37.44 -23.26 35.65
C LYS A 248 36.10 -22.82 35.05
N TRP A 249 34.99 -23.02 35.78
CA TRP A 249 33.67 -22.58 35.34
C TRP A 249 33.61 -21.07 35.12
N LYS A 250 34.11 -20.26 36.06
CA LYS A 250 34.10 -18.79 35.97
C LYS A 250 34.88 -18.30 34.76
N ARG A 251 36.06 -18.87 34.48
CA ARG A 251 36.82 -18.59 33.25
C ARG A 251 35.99 -18.91 32.01
N THR A 252 35.46 -20.13 31.90
CA THR A 252 34.63 -20.53 30.74
C THR A 252 33.37 -19.68 30.56
N ARG A 253 32.75 -19.22 31.65
CA ARG A 253 31.58 -18.32 31.61
C ARG A 253 31.96 -16.91 31.16
N MET A 254 33.07 -16.38 31.65
CA MET A 254 33.59 -15.07 31.25
C MET A 254 34.04 -15.09 29.80
N ASP A 255 34.77 -16.12 29.37
CA ASP A 255 35.20 -16.29 27.98
C ASP A 255 34.00 -16.43 27.03
N LYS A 256 32.97 -17.20 27.43
CA LYS A 256 31.72 -17.30 26.67
C LYS A 256 30.99 -15.96 26.58
N LYS A 257 30.89 -15.23 27.68
CA LYS A 257 30.24 -13.90 27.70
C LYS A 257 30.98 -12.91 26.80
N LEU A 258 32.31 -12.86 26.89
CA LEU A 258 33.14 -12.00 26.05
C LEU A 258 33.03 -12.39 24.57
N ALA A 259 33.01 -13.70 24.25
CA ALA A 259 32.81 -14.17 22.88
C ALA A 259 31.41 -13.82 22.32
N GLU A 260 30.37 -13.86 23.16
CA GLU A 260 29.01 -13.43 22.77
C GLU A 260 28.95 -11.91 22.56
N GLU A 261 29.57 -11.11 23.43
CA GLU A 261 29.65 -9.66 23.28
C GLU A 261 30.48 -9.25 22.05
N GLU A 262 31.61 -9.92 21.79
CA GLU A 262 32.44 -9.71 20.60
C GLU A 262 31.70 -10.12 19.31
N ALA A 263 30.96 -11.24 19.33
CA ALA A 263 30.14 -11.65 18.20
C ALA A 263 28.99 -10.66 17.95
N LEU A 264 28.39 -10.10 19.00
CA LEU A 264 27.38 -9.04 18.88
C LEU A 264 27.98 -7.74 18.35
N LYS A 265 29.16 -7.33 18.84
CA LYS A 265 29.88 -6.17 18.31
C LYS A 265 30.22 -6.35 16.84
N LYS A 266 30.84 -7.47 16.46
CA LYS A 266 31.13 -7.80 15.07
C LYS A 266 29.88 -7.84 14.18
N ALA A 267 28.76 -8.37 14.69
CA ALA A 267 27.50 -8.35 13.95
C ALA A 267 26.89 -6.94 13.83
N LYS A 268 27.18 -6.02 14.76
CA LYS A 268 26.85 -4.60 14.63
C LYS A 268 27.80 -3.92 13.64
N ASP A 269 29.10 -4.22 13.68
CA ASP A 269 30.12 -3.74 12.74
C ASP A 269 29.79 -4.13 11.30
N ASP A 270 29.44 -5.39 11.05
CA ASP A 270 29.06 -5.87 9.72
C ASP A 270 27.78 -5.19 9.19
N LYS A 271 26.82 -4.90 10.09
CA LYS A 271 25.60 -4.16 9.73
C LYS A 271 25.88 -2.69 9.46
N HIS A 272 26.80 -2.11 10.22
CA HIS A 272 27.22 -0.73 10.06
C HIS A 272 28.02 -0.54 8.77
N ALA A 273 29.01 -1.40 8.51
CA ALA A 273 29.81 -1.43 7.29
C ALA A 273 28.95 -1.66 6.03
N ALA A 274 27.84 -2.38 6.15
CA ALA A 274 26.84 -2.55 5.10
C ALA A 274 25.89 -1.34 4.92
N GLY A 275 26.16 -0.21 5.57
CA GLY A 275 25.38 1.04 5.46
C GLY A 275 23.98 0.95 6.09
N LYS A 276 23.77 0.01 7.01
CA LYS A 276 22.45 -0.31 7.58
C LYS A 276 22.37 0.15 9.04
N SER A 277 22.57 1.45 9.26
CA SER A 277 22.40 2.12 10.57
C SER A 277 20.93 2.37 10.93
N SER A 278 20.01 2.23 9.97
CA SER A 278 18.56 2.39 10.18
C SER A 278 18.01 1.29 11.09
N GLY A 279 17.94 1.58 12.40
CA GLY A 279 17.43 0.68 13.43
C GLY A 279 18.19 0.68 14.75
N MET A 280 19.33 1.37 14.84
CA MET A 280 20.00 1.62 16.12
C MET A 280 19.40 2.86 16.79
N SER A 281 19.12 2.78 18.08
CA SER A 281 18.70 3.94 18.88
C SER A 281 19.86 4.94 18.94
N GLY A 282 19.58 6.26 19.00
CA GLY A 282 20.64 7.28 19.08
C GLY A 282 21.63 7.03 20.21
N ARG A 283 21.17 6.47 21.34
CA ARG A 283 22.04 6.04 22.44
C ARG A 283 22.95 4.86 22.08
N ASP A 284 22.48 3.93 21.26
CA ASP A 284 23.26 2.77 20.78
C ASP A 284 24.27 3.20 19.71
N LEU A 285 24.01 4.30 19.00
CA LEU A 285 24.95 4.89 18.04
C LEU A 285 26.10 5.61 18.78
N PHE A 286 25.76 6.39 19.82
CA PHE A 286 26.74 7.11 20.66
C PHE A 286 27.67 6.18 21.45
N THR A 287 27.18 5.06 21.97
CA THR A 287 28.03 4.08 22.69
C THR A 287 28.85 3.20 21.76
N TYR A 288 28.47 3.10 20.49
CA TYR A 288 29.13 2.28 19.49
C TYR A 288 30.34 2.98 18.87
N ASN A 289 30.20 4.25 18.49
CA ASN A 289 31.33 5.10 18.15
C ASN A 289 31.09 6.56 18.59
N PRO A 290 31.61 6.98 19.76
CA PRO A 290 31.49 8.35 20.24
C PRO A 290 32.16 9.37 19.31
N GLU A 291 33.22 8.99 18.59
CA GLU A 291 33.96 9.89 17.68
C GLU A 291 33.15 10.32 16.45
N TRP A 292 32.05 9.64 16.12
CA TRP A 292 31.14 10.10 15.06
C TRP A 292 30.26 11.28 15.46
N PHE A 293 30.30 11.64 16.74
CA PHE A 293 29.52 12.74 17.34
C PHE A 293 30.43 13.79 17.98
N GLU A 294 31.74 13.64 17.88
CA GLU A 294 32.64 14.76 18.06
C GLU A 294 32.52 15.59 16.78
N ASP A 295 31.82 16.73 16.88
CA ASP A 295 31.84 17.75 15.83
C ASP A 295 33.31 18.13 15.62
N ASP A 296 33.85 17.81 14.45
CA ASP A 296 35.08 18.42 13.98
C ASP A 296 34.82 19.92 14.02
N GLU A 297 35.62 20.62 14.83
CA GLU A 297 35.55 22.06 15.07
C GLU A 297 36.01 22.86 13.83
N GLU A 298 35.61 22.43 12.62
CA GLU A 298 35.51 23.36 11.50
C GLU A 298 34.27 24.21 11.75
N PRO A 299 34.40 25.56 11.74
CA PRO A 299 33.23 26.41 11.84
C PRO A 299 32.37 26.17 10.59
N GLU A 300 31.38 25.28 10.71
CA GLU A 300 30.21 25.31 9.86
C GLU A 300 29.75 26.77 9.85
N GLU A 301 29.75 27.39 8.67
CA GLU A 301 29.10 28.69 8.48
C GLU A 301 27.63 28.50 8.81
N ASP A 302 27.34 28.65 10.10
CA ASP A 302 26.00 28.73 10.66
C ASP A 302 25.26 29.72 9.78
N TRP A 303 24.15 29.29 9.17
CA TRP A 303 23.36 30.09 8.24
C TRP A 303 22.79 31.27 9.02
N ASP A 304 23.60 32.32 9.13
CA ASP A 304 23.32 33.45 9.98
C ASP A 304 22.27 34.30 9.27
N LEU A 305 21.02 34.10 9.67
CA LEU A 305 19.85 34.81 9.16
C LEU A 305 20.05 36.33 9.17
N ALA A 306 20.90 36.86 10.07
CA ALA A 306 21.25 38.27 10.09
C ALA A 306 22.16 38.68 8.91
N LYS A 307 23.14 37.84 8.56
CA LYS A 307 24.03 38.06 7.41
C LYS A 307 23.25 37.94 6.09
N TYR A 308 22.40 36.92 5.98
CA TYR A 308 21.51 36.75 4.82
C TYR A 308 20.54 37.93 4.64
N ARG A 309 19.92 38.41 5.72
CA ARG A 309 19.03 39.59 5.67
C ARG A 309 19.79 40.85 5.23
N LYS A 310 21.03 41.01 5.69
CA LYS A 310 21.86 42.17 5.34
C LYS A 310 22.30 42.14 3.88
N GLU A 311 22.69 40.99 3.35
CA GLU A 311 22.97 40.82 1.91
C GLU A 311 21.74 41.14 1.06
N GLN A 312 20.56 40.66 1.46
CA GLN A 312 19.30 40.94 0.77
C GLN A 312 18.96 42.45 0.78
N GLU A 313 19.12 43.13 1.92
CA GLU A 313 18.90 44.58 2.04
C GLU A 313 19.91 45.41 1.23
N GLU A 314 21.15 44.94 1.10
CA GLU A 314 22.18 45.58 0.26
C GLU A 314 21.89 45.40 -1.23
N GLU A 315 21.41 44.21 -1.63
CA GLU A 315 21.01 43.92 -3.01
C GLU A 315 19.77 44.75 -3.42
N ASP A 316 18.76 44.84 -2.55
CA ASP A 316 17.58 45.69 -2.78
C ASP A 316 17.94 47.17 -2.87
N ARG A 317 18.87 47.65 -2.03
CA ARG A 317 19.35 49.04 -2.09
C ARG A 317 20.11 49.32 -3.37
N ALA A 318 20.97 48.41 -3.82
CA ALA A 318 21.69 48.54 -5.08
C ALA A 318 20.73 48.57 -6.28
N ALA A 319 19.68 47.75 -6.26
CA ALA A 319 18.63 47.77 -7.29
C ALA A 319 17.83 49.08 -7.28
N GLU A 320 17.54 49.65 -6.10
CA GLU A 320 16.88 50.95 -6.00
C GLU A 320 17.77 52.10 -6.46
N GLU A 321 19.07 52.07 -6.13
CA GLU A 321 20.06 53.03 -6.64
C GLU A 321 20.21 52.95 -8.16
N GLU A 322 20.23 51.75 -8.74
CA GLU A 322 20.26 51.56 -10.20
C GLU A 322 18.97 52.07 -10.86
N ARG A 323 17.82 51.82 -10.25
CA ARG A 323 16.53 52.38 -10.70
C ARG A 323 16.52 53.90 -10.63
N ILE A 324 17.03 54.50 -9.55
CA ILE A 324 17.14 55.96 -9.40
C ILE A 324 18.10 56.52 -10.46
N ARG A 325 19.22 55.85 -10.71
CA ARG A 325 20.19 56.23 -11.76
C ARG A 325 19.57 56.16 -13.16
N GLN A 326 18.79 55.13 -13.46
CA GLN A 326 18.03 55.04 -14.72
C GLN A 326 16.97 56.12 -14.85
N LEU A 327 16.26 56.47 -13.77
CA LEU A 327 15.29 57.57 -13.76
C LEU A 327 15.98 58.94 -13.94
N GLN A 328 17.16 59.13 -13.35
CA GLN A 328 17.97 60.34 -13.56
C GLN A 328 18.48 60.45 -14.99
N LEU A 329 18.86 59.35 -15.64
CA LEU A 329 19.25 59.31 -17.04
C LEU A 329 18.07 59.57 -18.00
N ASN A 330 16.89 59.02 -17.69
CA ASN A 330 15.69 59.23 -18.51
C ASN A 330 15.01 60.60 -18.26
N GLY A 331 15.29 61.26 -17.14
CA GLY A 331 14.78 62.60 -16.82
C GLY A 331 15.50 63.74 -17.53
N VAL A 332 16.60 63.47 -18.24
CA VAL A 332 17.35 64.46 -19.02
C VAL A 332 16.92 64.53 -20.49
N GLU A 333 16.07 63.60 -20.96
CA GLU A 333 15.62 63.52 -22.35
C GLU A 333 14.27 64.19 -22.63
N SER A 334 13.62 64.77 -21.61
CA SER A 334 12.27 65.36 -21.72
C SER A 334 12.18 66.86 -21.39
N VAL A 335 13.29 67.60 -21.45
CA VAL A 335 13.29 69.08 -21.33
C VAL A 335 14.13 69.70 -22.44
N GLU A 336 13.72 69.52 -23.69
CA GLU A 336 14.01 70.49 -24.76
C GLU A 336 12.78 70.68 -25.68
N VAL A 337 12.29 71.94 -25.66
CA VAL A 337 11.53 72.70 -26.69
C VAL A 337 9.99 72.65 -26.74
N ALA A 338 9.36 73.71 -26.22
CA ALA A 338 8.37 74.63 -26.86
C ALA A 338 7.70 75.48 -25.75
N ALA A 339 7.55 76.81 -25.79
CA ALA A 339 7.28 77.69 -26.93
C ALA A 339 7.62 79.16 -26.63
N ASP A 340 8.01 79.85 -27.70
CA ASP A 340 7.80 81.27 -28.01
C ASP A 340 6.39 81.78 -27.62
N ASP A 341 6.30 83.00 -27.07
CA ASP A 341 5.36 84.06 -27.48
C ASP A 341 5.48 85.28 -26.54
N ALA A 342 5.98 86.42 -27.05
CA ALA A 342 5.38 87.75 -26.85
C ALA A 342 6.20 88.88 -27.52
N ASP A 343 5.75 89.23 -28.71
CA ASP A 343 5.42 90.61 -29.13
C ASP A 343 6.52 91.58 -29.60
N GLY A 344 6.56 91.79 -30.91
CA GLY A 344 6.20 93.07 -31.53
C GLY A 344 7.01 94.33 -31.20
N GLY A 345 7.84 94.76 -32.15
CA GLY A 345 8.02 96.21 -32.39
C GLY A 345 6.72 96.83 -32.94
N THR A 346 6.54 98.13 -33.13
CA THR A 346 7.48 99.17 -33.59
C THR A 346 6.69 100.48 -33.67
N ALA A 347 7.21 101.60 -33.13
CA ALA A 347 7.04 102.98 -33.60
C ALA A 347 7.67 103.95 -32.59
#